data_AF-A0A4U6P7B1-F1
#
_entry.id   AF-A0A4U6P7B1-F1
#
_cell.length_a   1.000
_cell.length_b   1.000
_cell.length_c   1.000
_cell.angle_alpha   90.00
_cell.angle_beta   90.00
_cell.angle_gamma   90.00
#
_symmetry.space_group_name_H-M   'P 1'
#
loop_
_entity.id
_entity.type
_entity.pdbx_description
1 polymer ?
#
loop_
_entity_poly.entity_id
_entity_poly.type
_entity_poly.pdbx_seq_one_letter_code
_entity_poly.pdbx_strand_id
1 'polypeptide(L)'
;MSEHTPSHLSGSAVFISGSLSITALPEPVIERIGGIIERALPILIGDARGMDRLIQRHLADRDIAAVTVYCSGEGPRNNLSDWPVRNIPSSGRKGTAAYHVPKDAAMARDAFSGLVIWDGRSRGSLANIHRLAAQRRFIMIWFGPEARFITLRSDFDRDSFLEAYPCRNL
;
A
#
# COMPACT_ATOMS: atom_id res chain seq x y z
N MET A 1 -11.03 -10.18 30.30
CA MET A 1 -9.61 -9.90 30.07
C MET A 1 -9.51 -9.20 28.73
N SER A 2 -9.34 -7.88 28.75
CA SER A 2 -9.33 -7.05 27.55
C SER A 2 -7.88 -6.94 27.08
N GLU A 3 -7.53 -7.63 26.00
CA GLU A 3 -6.21 -7.49 25.40
C GLU A 3 -6.10 -6.08 24.81
N HIS A 4 -5.23 -5.27 25.42
CA HIS A 4 -4.81 -3.99 24.88
C HIS A 4 -3.95 -4.22 23.63
N THR A 5 -4.52 -4.02 22.45
CA THR A 5 -3.75 -3.82 21.23
C THR A 5 -2.90 -2.55 21.38
N PRO A 6 -1.56 -2.58 21.20
CA PRO A 6 -0.74 -1.41 21.43
C PRO A 6 -1.06 -0.31 20.40
N SER A 7 -1.50 0.84 20.90
CA SER A 7 -1.86 2.05 20.15
C SER A 7 -0.66 2.82 19.57
N HIS A 8 0.47 2.16 19.31
CA HIS A 8 1.73 2.84 18.94
C HIS A 8 2.15 2.69 17.47
N LEU A 9 1.42 1.92 16.64
CA LEU A 9 1.76 1.73 15.22
C LEU A 9 1.28 2.86 14.29
N SER A 10 0.38 3.73 14.74
CA SER A 10 -0.34 4.67 13.85
C SER A 10 0.43 5.95 13.50
N GLY A 11 1.57 6.23 14.15
CA GLY A 11 2.27 7.52 13.99
C GLY A 11 3.19 7.62 12.77
N SER A 12 3.57 6.49 12.16
CA SER A 12 4.65 6.47 11.16
C SER A 12 4.52 5.40 10.07
N ALA A 13 3.46 4.58 10.10
CA ALA A 13 3.32 3.47 9.18
C ALA A 13 3.24 3.91 7.71
N VAL A 14 3.90 3.16 6.83
CA VAL A 14 3.92 3.37 5.39
C VAL A 14 3.05 2.33 4.71
N PHE A 15 2.00 2.76 4.02
CA PHE A 15 1.23 1.90 3.14
C PHE A 15 1.96 1.76 1.81
N ILE A 16 2.42 0.54 1.51
CA ILE A 16 3.06 0.23 0.23
C ILE A 16 2.11 -0.60 -0.63
N SER A 17 1.83 -0.13 -1.85
CA SER A 17 1.00 -0.85 -2.82
C SER A 17 1.49 -0.64 -4.24
N GLY A 18 1.00 -1.42 -5.20
CA GLY A 18 1.22 -1.09 -6.59
C GLY A 18 0.53 -1.97 -7.62
N SER A 19 0.82 -1.68 -8.88
CA SER A 19 0.16 -2.31 -10.03
C SER A 19 0.43 -3.82 -10.09
N LEU A 20 -0.64 -4.60 -10.32
CA LEU A 20 -0.56 -6.05 -10.52
C LEU A 20 0.30 -6.45 -11.73
N SER A 21 0.35 -5.59 -12.75
CA SER A 21 1.08 -5.78 -14.01
C SER A 21 2.59 -5.65 -13.87
N ILE A 22 3.10 -5.07 -12.79
CA ILE A 22 4.53 -4.88 -12.58
C ILE A 22 5.11 -6.17 -11.97
N THR A 23 6.04 -6.78 -12.69
CA THR A 23 6.61 -8.10 -12.37
C THR A 23 8.03 -8.06 -11.80
N ALA A 24 8.64 -6.87 -11.72
CA ALA A 24 9.94 -6.65 -11.12
C ALA A 24 9.94 -5.33 -10.32
N LEU A 25 10.69 -5.29 -9.22
CA LEU A 25 10.88 -4.06 -8.45
C LEU A 25 11.89 -3.16 -9.16
N PRO A 26 11.54 -1.91 -9.51
CA PRO A 26 12.50 -0.95 -10.03
C PRO A 26 13.57 -0.62 -8.97
N GLU A 27 14.83 -0.45 -9.37
CA GLU A 27 15.92 -0.14 -8.44
C GLU A 27 15.65 1.09 -7.56
N PRO A 28 15.11 2.22 -8.08
CA PRO A 28 14.80 3.37 -7.24
C PRO A 28 13.71 3.08 -6.19
N VAL A 29 12.83 2.10 -6.45
CA VAL A 29 11.83 1.64 -5.48
C VAL A 29 12.49 0.79 -4.39
N ILE A 30 13.45 -0.08 -4.76
CA ILE A 30 14.25 -0.86 -3.81
C ILE A 30 15.00 0.08 -2.87
N GLU A 31 15.71 1.06 -3.40
CA GLU A 31 16.41 2.09 -2.60
C GLU A 31 15.44 2.82 -1.65
N ARG A 32 14.25 3.18 -2.16
CA ARG A 32 13.24 3.86 -1.35
C ARG A 32 12.70 2.98 -0.22
N ILE A 33 12.49 1.69 -0.47
CA ILE A 33 12.11 0.72 0.55
C ILE A 33 13.26 0.52 1.56
N GLY A 34 14.51 0.51 1.11
CA GLY A 34 15.69 0.48 1.96
C GLY A 34 15.68 1.60 3.01
N GLY A 35 15.41 2.85 2.60
CA GLY A 35 15.30 3.96 3.55
C GLY A 35 14.11 3.84 4.53
N ILE A 36 13.02 3.16 4.16
CA ILE A 36 11.90 2.85 5.08
C ILE A 36 12.35 1.84 6.14
N ILE A 37 13.08 0.80 5.70
CA ILE A 37 13.63 -0.26 6.55
C ILE A 37 14.66 0.31 7.54
N GLU A 38 15.63 1.10 7.06
CA GLU A 38 16.68 1.70 7.89
C GLU A 38 16.12 2.57 9.03
N ARG A 39 14.98 3.22 8.76
CA ARG A 39 14.26 4.05 9.73
C ARG A 39 13.31 3.25 10.63
N ALA A 40 13.28 1.92 10.47
CA ALA A 40 12.39 0.99 11.17
C ALA A 40 10.90 1.42 11.11
N LEU A 41 10.47 1.99 9.99
CA LEU A 41 9.08 2.41 9.84
C LEU A 41 8.18 1.18 9.61
N PRO A 42 7.04 1.06 10.30
CA PRO A 42 6.10 -0.04 10.06
C PRO A 42 5.58 -0.03 8.62
N ILE A 43 5.49 -1.19 7.98
CA ILE A 43 4.99 -1.35 6.62
C ILE A 43 3.60 -1.99 6.66
N LEU A 44 2.63 -1.35 6.02
CA LEU A 44 1.31 -1.92 5.76
C LEU A 44 1.27 -2.37 4.30
N ILE A 45 0.94 -3.63 4.04
CA ILE A 45 0.97 -4.19 2.68
C ILE A 45 -0.22 -5.12 2.43
N GLY A 46 -0.68 -5.16 1.18
CA GLY A 46 -1.72 -6.09 0.75
C GLY A 46 -1.19 -7.49 0.47
N ASP A 47 -2.12 -8.36 0.07
CA ASP A 47 -1.91 -9.76 -0.31
C ASP A 47 -2.13 -10.01 -1.81
N ALA A 48 -1.95 -9.01 -2.69
CA ALA A 48 -2.10 -9.21 -4.12
C ALA A 48 -0.93 -10.03 -4.72
N ARG A 49 -1.14 -10.70 -5.86
CA ARG A 49 -0.10 -11.55 -6.50
C ARG A 49 1.02 -10.78 -7.20
N GLY A 50 0.78 -9.51 -7.55
CA GLY A 50 1.72 -8.66 -8.30
C GLY A 50 2.69 -7.92 -7.37
N MET A 51 2.75 -6.58 -7.49
CA MET A 51 3.66 -5.73 -6.71
C MET A 51 3.71 -6.08 -5.21
N ASP A 52 2.56 -6.28 -4.57
CA ASP A 52 2.50 -6.66 -3.14
C ASP A 52 3.36 -7.90 -2.84
N ARG A 53 3.26 -8.97 -3.64
CA ARG A 53 4.05 -10.20 -3.46
C ARG A 53 5.54 -9.98 -3.69
N LEU A 54 5.91 -9.10 -4.64
CA LEU A 54 7.32 -8.77 -4.91
C LEU A 54 7.93 -8.03 -3.72
N ILE A 55 7.20 -7.07 -3.16
CA ILE A 55 7.64 -6.32 -1.99
C ILE A 55 7.67 -7.23 -0.77
N GLN A 56 6.64 -8.05 -0.54
CA GLN A 56 6.67 -9.07 0.50
C GLN A 56 7.95 -9.92 0.37
N ARG A 57 8.30 -10.40 -0.82
CA ARG A 57 9.52 -11.20 -0.98
C ARG A 57 10.78 -10.40 -0.62
N HIS A 58 10.90 -9.19 -1.13
CA HIS A 58 12.02 -8.31 -0.84
C HIS A 58 12.22 -8.05 0.67
N LEU A 59 11.12 -7.94 1.41
CA LEU A 59 11.10 -7.77 2.87
C LEU A 59 11.40 -9.08 3.62
N ALA A 60 10.86 -10.20 3.14
CA ALA A 60 11.12 -11.53 3.71
C ALA A 60 12.59 -11.92 3.57
N ASP A 61 13.19 -11.70 2.40
CA ASP A 61 14.60 -11.99 2.11
C ASP A 61 15.59 -11.18 2.99
N ARG A 62 15.08 -10.18 3.72
CA ARG A 62 15.83 -9.30 4.63
C ARG A 62 15.40 -9.44 6.09
N ASP A 63 14.57 -10.43 6.41
CA ASP A 63 14.05 -10.70 7.76
C ASP A 63 13.37 -9.49 8.41
N ILE A 64 12.68 -8.66 7.61
CA ILE A 64 12.01 -7.46 8.13
C ILE A 64 10.76 -7.85 8.90
N ALA A 65 10.76 -7.65 10.22
CA ALA A 65 9.64 -8.02 11.08
C ALA A 65 8.52 -6.95 11.15
N ALA A 66 8.84 -5.67 10.90
CA ALA A 66 7.92 -4.55 11.06
C ALA A 66 6.93 -4.42 9.89
N VAL A 67 6.22 -5.50 9.57
CA VAL A 67 5.27 -5.59 8.45
C VAL A 67 3.92 -6.10 8.97
N THR A 68 2.82 -5.58 8.42
CA THR A 68 1.46 -6.10 8.66
C THR A 68 0.77 -6.32 7.32
N VAL A 69 0.31 -7.55 7.09
CA VAL A 69 -0.39 -7.94 5.85
C VAL A 69 -1.89 -7.72 6.01
N TYR A 70 -2.51 -7.00 5.08
CA TYR A 70 -3.96 -6.80 5.03
C TYR A 70 -4.58 -7.66 3.94
N CYS A 71 -5.61 -8.40 4.34
CA CYS A 71 -6.39 -9.24 3.45
C CYS A 71 -7.89 -9.07 3.70
N SER A 72 -8.69 -9.55 2.75
CA SER A 72 -10.14 -9.66 2.91
C SER A 72 -10.54 -11.12 3.03
N GLY A 73 -11.59 -11.38 3.81
CA GLY A 73 -12.26 -12.69 3.89
C GLY A 73 -11.60 -13.65 4.87
N GLU A 74 -11.27 -14.88 4.45
CA GLU A 74 -10.80 -15.93 5.38
C GLU A 74 -9.28 -15.90 5.64
N GLY A 75 -8.50 -15.19 4.82
CA GLY A 75 -7.04 -15.13 4.99
C GLY A 75 -6.30 -14.53 3.79
N PRO A 76 -4.99 -14.27 3.94
CA PRO A 76 -4.19 -13.65 2.88
C PRO A 76 -3.89 -14.66 1.78
N ARG A 77 -3.93 -14.21 0.52
CA ARG A 77 -3.47 -14.99 -0.63
C ARG A 77 -1.95 -15.21 -0.61
N ASN A 78 -1.20 -14.31 0.03
CA ASN A 78 0.21 -14.47 0.31
C ASN A 78 0.63 -13.70 1.57
N ASN A 79 1.47 -14.36 2.36
CA ASN A 79 2.20 -13.84 3.51
C ASN A 79 3.54 -14.59 3.54
N LEU A 80 4.62 -13.98 3.04
CA LEU A 80 5.86 -14.70 2.74
C LEU A 80 6.82 -14.87 3.93
N SER A 81 6.50 -14.27 5.09
CA SER A 81 7.31 -14.39 6.31
C SER A 81 6.45 -14.44 7.57
N ASP A 82 5.25 -15.02 7.47
CA ASP A 82 4.30 -15.20 8.58
C ASP A 82 4.05 -13.94 9.44
N TRP A 83 4.03 -12.77 8.79
CA TRP A 83 3.77 -11.50 9.47
C TRP A 83 2.38 -11.45 10.09
N PRO A 84 2.17 -10.59 11.10
CA PRO A 84 0.83 -10.28 11.60
C PRO A 84 -0.15 -9.93 10.47
N VAL A 85 -1.33 -10.53 10.52
CA VAL A 85 -2.39 -10.34 9.52
C VAL A 85 -3.52 -9.51 10.10
N ARG A 86 -3.90 -8.44 9.40
CA ARG A 86 -5.14 -7.70 9.65
C ARG A 86 -6.19 -8.08 8.63
N ASN A 87 -7.11 -8.92 9.06
CA ASN A 87 -8.20 -9.39 8.23
C ASN A 87 -9.40 -8.44 8.28
N ILE A 88 -9.84 -7.95 7.12
CA ILE A 88 -10.97 -7.04 6.99
C ILE A 88 -12.14 -7.77 6.32
N PRO A 89 -13.30 -7.92 6.99
CA PRO A 89 -14.46 -8.55 6.40
C PRO A 89 -14.91 -7.85 5.12
N SER A 90 -15.38 -8.64 4.15
CA SER A 90 -16.03 -8.11 2.95
C SER A 90 -17.17 -9.02 2.53
N SER A 91 -18.30 -8.40 2.18
CA SER A 91 -19.46 -9.06 1.56
C SER A 91 -19.34 -9.15 0.02
N GLY A 92 -18.30 -8.57 -0.57
CA GLY A 92 -18.07 -8.61 -2.01
C GLY A 92 -17.71 -10.02 -2.52
N ARG A 93 -17.97 -10.30 -3.79
CA ARG A 93 -17.52 -11.55 -4.42
C ARG A 93 -16.00 -11.56 -4.56
N LYS A 94 -15.32 -12.63 -4.13
CA LYS A 94 -13.86 -12.81 -4.31
C LYS A 94 -13.42 -12.48 -5.74
N GLY A 95 -12.36 -11.68 -5.87
CA GLY A 95 -11.82 -11.23 -7.16
C GLY A 95 -12.47 -9.95 -7.72
N THR A 96 -13.47 -9.37 -7.04
CA THR A 96 -14.07 -8.09 -7.41
C THR A 96 -13.50 -6.93 -6.61
N ALA A 97 -13.69 -5.70 -7.09
CA ALA A 97 -13.35 -4.50 -6.34
C ALA A 97 -14.06 -4.48 -4.98
N ALA A 98 -15.35 -4.80 -4.91
CA ALA A 98 -16.11 -4.85 -3.66
C ALA A 98 -15.47 -5.78 -2.61
N TYR A 99 -14.74 -6.82 -3.03
CA TYR A 99 -14.00 -7.69 -2.13
C TYR A 99 -12.73 -7.04 -1.57
N HIS A 100 -11.99 -6.30 -2.40
CA HIS A 100 -10.67 -5.76 -2.05
C HIS A 100 -10.69 -4.33 -1.48
N VAL A 101 -11.67 -3.51 -1.87
CA VAL A 101 -11.77 -2.11 -1.42
C VAL A 101 -11.83 -1.95 0.10
N PRO A 102 -12.57 -2.77 0.88
CA PRO A 102 -12.63 -2.60 2.33
C PRO A 102 -11.27 -2.70 3.03
N LYS A 103 -10.44 -3.69 2.63
CA LYS A 103 -9.09 -3.83 3.20
C LYS A 103 -8.15 -2.71 2.77
N ASP A 104 -8.27 -2.22 1.52
CA ASP A 104 -7.43 -1.16 0.98
C ASP A 104 -7.77 0.19 1.66
N ALA A 105 -9.06 0.42 1.93
CA ALA A 105 -9.52 1.56 2.71
C ALA A 105 -9.07 1.50 4.18
N ALA A 106 -9.03 0.31 4.78
CA ALA A 106 -8.44 0.13 6.11
C ALA A 106 -6.93 0.46 6.09
N MET A 107 -6.16 -0.15 5.19
CA MET A 107 -4.72 0.15 5.04
C MET A 107 -4.45 1.64 4.90
N ALA A 108 -5.19 2.34 4.03
CA ALA A 108 -5.02 3.78 3.85
C ALA A 108 -5.33 4.56 5.14
N ARG A 109 -6.35 4.15 5.90
CA ARG A 109 -6.75 4.77 7.19
C ARG A 109 -5.67 4.64 8.24
N ASP A 110 -5.07 3.46 8.32
CA ASP A 110 -4.07 3.12 9.32
C ASP A 110 -2.66 3.65 8.95
N ALA A 111 -2.48 4.13 7.72
CA ALA A 111 -1.21 4.66 7.24
C ALA A 111 -0.97 6.12 7.64
N PHE A 112 0.28 6.44 7.95
CA PHE A 112 0.76 7.82 8.07
C PHE A 112 1.18 8.39 6.71
N SER A 113 1.76 7.54 5.84
CA SER A 113 2.21 7.91 4.50
C SER A 113 2.04 6.76 3.51
N GLY A 114 2.13 7.06 2.22
CA GLY A 114 2.01 6.07 1.14
C GLY A 114 3.21 6.02 0.21
N LEU A 115 3.58 4.81 -0.22
CA LEU A 115 4.43 4.56 -1.39
C LEU A 115 3.64 3.73 -2.39
N VAL A 116 3.31 4.30 -3.55
CA VAL A 116 2.51 3.63 -4.58
C VAL A 116 3.31 3.44 -5.85
N ILE A 117 3.51 2.19 -6.27
CA ILE A 117 4.20 1.87 -7.52
C ILE A 117 3.15 1.72 -8.62
N TRP A 118 3.10 2.68 -9.55
CA TRP A 118 2.01 2.79 -10.50
C TRP A 118 2.48 2.87 -11.94
N ASP A 119 1.88 2.04 -12.80
CA ASP A 119 2.17 1.95 -14.23
C ASP A 119 1.28 2.87 -15.09
N GLY A 120 0.52 3.78 -14.49
CA GLY A 120 -0.45 4.63 -15.18
C GLY A 120 -1.76 3.93 -15.59
N ARG A 121 -1.87 2.61 -15.37
CA ARG A 121 -3.01 1.80 -15.87
C ARG A 121 -3.82 1.15 -14.75
N SER A 122 -3.17 0.71 -13.68
CA SER A 122 -3.86 0.03 -12.58
C SER A 122 -4.87 0.94 -11.89
N ARG A 123 -6.16 0.62 -12.05
CA ARG A 123 -7.25 1.31 -11.35
C ARG A 123 -7.17 1.15 -9.83
N GLY A 124 -6.73 -0.02 -9.35
CA GLY A 124 -6.58 -0.28 -7.92
C GLY A 124 -5.50 0.59 -7.28
N SER A 125 -4.35 0.72 -7.94
CA SER A 125 -3.26 1.57 -7.47
C SER A 125 -3.66 3.05 -7.49
N LEU A 126 -4.33 3.50 -8.56
CA LEU A 126 -4.88 4.86 -8.62
C LEU A 126 -5.90 5.11 -7.50
N ALA A 127 -6.77 4.14 -7.23
CA ALA A 127 -7.73 4.22 -6.13
C ALA A 127 -7.02 4.31 -4.76
N ASN A 128 -5.89 3.62 -4.56
CA ASN A 128 -5.10 3.75 -3.32
C ASN A 128 -4.46 5.13 -3.19
N ILE A 129 -3.98 5.72 -4.29
CA ILE A 129 -3.48 7.11 -4.30
C ILE A 129 -4.61 8.06 -3.87
N HIS A 130 -5.81 7.92 -4.45
CA HIS A 130 -6.99 8.71 -4.09
C HIS A 130 -7.39 8.54 -2.62
N ARG A 131 -7.39 7.30 -2.08
CA ARG A 131 -7.70 7.04 -0.66
C ARG A 131 -6.71 7.71 0.29
N LEU A 132 -5.43 7.65 -0.03
CA LEU A 132 -4.38 8.31 0.75
C LEU A 132 -4.51 9.84 0.65
N ALA A 133 -4.86 10.36 -0.54
CA ALA A 133 -5.00 11.79 -0.78
C ALA A 133 -6.20 12.37 -0.03
N ALA A 134 -7.33 11.65 0.01
CA ALA A 134 -8.52 12.04 0.79
C ALA A 134 -8.23 12.15 2.30
N GLN A 135 -7.22 11.45 2.78
CA GLN A 135 -6.75 11.52 4.16
C GLN A 135 -5.60 12.52 4.37
N ARG A 136 -5.28 13.32 3.35
CA ARG A 136 -4.18 14.30 3.35
C ARG A 136 -2.82 13.70 3.72
N ARG A 137 -2.61 12.42 3.41
CA ARG A 137 -1.32 11.76 3.67
C ARG A 137 -0.25 12.27 2.71
N PHE A 138 1.00 12.20 3.15
CA PHE A 138 2.14 12.28 2.24
C PHE A 138 2.16 11.04 1.35
N ILE A 139 2.28 11.23 0.03
CA ILE A 139 2.29 10.12 -0.94
C ILE A 139 3.49 10.29 -1.84
N MET A 140 4.28 9.22 -1.96
CA MET A 140 5.28 9.08 -3.00
C MET A 140 4.81 8.06 -4.01
N ILE A 141 4.85 8.42 -5.29
CA ILE A 141 4.38 7.58 -6.39
C ILE A 141 5.55 7.30 -7.28
N TRP A 142 5.96 6.04 -7.42
CA TRP A 142 6.82 5.66 -8.54
C TRP A 142 5.95 5.57 -9.80
N PHE A 143 6.12 6.52 -10.72
CA PHE A 143 5.37 6.57 -11.97
C PHE A 143 6.17 5.88 -13.07
N GLY A 144 5.79 4.63 -13.34
CA GLY A 144 6.48 3.74 -14.29
C GLY A 144 6.65 4.33 -15.70
N PRO A 145 5.64 4.97 -16.31
CA PRO A 145 5.76 5.53 -17.66
C PRO A 145 6.89 6.55 -17.83
N GLU A 146 7.21 7.29 -16.78
CA GLU A 146 8.26 8.33 -16.81
C GLU A 146 9.50 7.95 -15.97
N ALA A 147 9.51 6.74 -15.39
CA ALA A 147 10.56 6.24 -14.52
C ALA A 147 11.03 7.25 -13.45
N ARG A 148 10.08 7.93 -12.81
CA ARG A 148 10.35 8.96 -11.79
C ARG A 148 9.40 8.89 -10.61
N PHE A 149 9.79 9.57 -9.54
CA PHE A 149 8.91 9.80 -8.40
C PHE A 149 8.07 11.07 -8.59
N ILE A 150 6.78 10.95 -8.27
CA ILE A 150 5.86 12.07 -8.04
C ILE A 150 5.58 12.13 -6.54
N THR A 151 5.64 13.32 -5.96
CA THR A 151 5.39 13.50 -4.52
C THR A 151 4.15 14.37 -4.31
N LEU A 152 3.21 13.89 -3.51
CA LEU A 152 2.02 14.63 -3.09
C LEU A 152 2.17 14.98 -1.61
N ARG A 153 2.57 16.22 -1.31
CA ARG A 153 2.87 16.67 0.06
C ARG A 153 1.87 17.72 0.56
N SER A 154 1.37 18.56 -0.32
CA SER A 154 0.39 19.61 -0.03
C SER A 154 -0.98 19.29 -0.62
N ASP A 155 -2.02 20.05 -0.21
CA ASP A 155 -3.35 19.94 -0.82
C ASP A 155 -3.27 20.28 -2.32
N PHE A 156 -2.48 21.30 -2.69
CA PHE A 156 -2.26 21.66 -4.09
C PHE A 156 -1.66 20.52 -4.93
N ASP A 157 -0.66 19.81 -4.42
CA ASP A 157 -0.06 18.67 -5.15
C ASP A 157 -1.10 17.57 -5.35
N ARG A 158 -1.89 17.27 -4.30
CA ARG A 158 -2.95 16.28 -4.34
C ARG A 158 -3.99 16.68 -5.39
N ASP A 159 -4.57 17.87 -5.27
CA ASP A 159 -5.61 18.35 -6.18
C ASP A 159 -5.15 18.32 -7.64
N SER A 160 -3.94 18.85 -7.92
CA SER A 160 -3.35 18.82 -9.27
C SER A 160 -3.19 17.39 -9.80
N PHE A 161 -2.75 16.45 -8.95
CA PHE A 161 -2.61 15.05 -9.36
C PHE A 161 -3.97 14.39 -9.60
N LEU A 162 -4.96 14.61 -8.73
CA LEU A 162 -6.29 14.00 -8.86
C LEU A 162 -7.06 14.56 -10.06
N GLU A 163 -6.84 15.82 -10.43
CA GLU A 163 -7.37 16.42 -11.65
C GLU A 163 -6.75 15.79 -12.91
N ALA A 164 -5.43 15.63 -12.93
CA ALA A 164 -4.72 14.98 -14.04
C ALA A 164 -5.05 13.49 -14.17
N TYR A 165 -5.33 12.81 -13.05
CA TYR A 165 -5.60 11.37 -12.99
C TYR A 165 -6.91 11.07 -12.24
N PRO A 166 -8.07 11.36 -12.86
CA PRO A 166 -9.36 11.17 -12.22
C PRO A 166 -9.65 9.68 -12.02
N CYS A 167 -10.06 9.31 -10.80
CA CYS A 167 -10.52 7.96 -10.50
C CYS A 167 -12.05 7.92 -10.54
N ARG A 168 -12.62 7.16 -11.49
CA ARG A 168 -14.07 6.92 -11.53
C ARG A 168 -14.40 5.69 -10.69
N ASN A 169 -15.25 5.89 -9.67
CA ASN A 169 -15.81 4.89 -8.76
C ASN A 169 -14.82 4.36 -7.71
N LEU A 170 -14.64 5.10 -6.60
CA LEU A 170 -13.94 4.65 -5.40
C LEU A 170 -14.77 3.67 -4.56
#